data_AF-A0A2U1EVC2-F1
#
_entry.id   AF-A0A2U1EVC2-F1
#
_cell.length_a   1.000
_cell.length_b   1.000
_cell.length_c   1.000
_cell.angle_alpha   90.00
_cell.angle_beta   90.00
_cell.angle_gamma   90.00
#
_symmetry.space_group_name_H-M   'P 1'
#
loop_
_entity.id
_entity.type
_entity.pdbx_description
1 polymer ?
#
loop_
_entity_poly.entity_id
_entity_poly.type
_entity_poly.pdbx_seq_one_letter_code
_entity_poly.pdbx_strand_id
1 'polypeptide(L)'
;MRPVDDQHGMEWDRCDRCREAMSAALDGEAAKDAAAEQAAVDAHLAGCPDCRAWQQDAAHVTAITRRARTGLATGGPDLVARVVDHAPGPRARWRGTAARAGLAAVGVAQATIGLVSLLGAVTHAHAMTDPLMVLGAGIAHATHESAAWNLALGVAFLAGALWSRHLAGLLPALGAFIAVLAVVSGLDLVAGRVDPARVATHLLLVAGFVLGLAVVRTVPRPGPGPTPGARWWRRDERGAPDGHAPAVADRWERESDVA
;
A
#
# COMPACT_ATOMS: atom_id res chain seq x y z
N MET A 1 40.98 -5.91 -43.21
CA MET A 1 40.58 -4.93 -42.17
C MET A 1 39.23 -4.36 -42.60
N ARG A 2 38.12 -4.80 -41.99
CA ARG A 2 36.79 -4.19 -42.21
C ARG A 2 36.73 -2.92 -41.34
N PRO A 3 36.20 -1.78 -41.84
CA PRO A 3 35.94 -0.63 -40.97
C PRO A 3 34.82 -1.01 -40.00
N VAL A 4 35.04 -0.69 -38.72
CA VAL A 4 34.11 -0.92 -37.62
C VAL A 4 32.95 0.06 -37.74
N ASP A 5 31.79 -0.47 -37.41
CA ASP A 5 30.46 0.07 -37.56
C ASP A 5 30.14 1.07 -36.43
N ASP A 6 30.64 2.29 -36.53
CA ASP A 6 30.46 3.34 -35.50
C ASP A 6 29.15 4.15 -35.65
N GLN A 7 28.33 3.86 -36.66
CA GLN A 7 27.07 4.57 -36.88
C GLN A 7 25.93 4.05 -35.98
N HIS A 8 25.96 2.76 -35.61
CA HIS A 8 24.95 2.16 -34.75
C HIS A 8 25.01 2.69 -33.30
N GLY A 9 26.19 3.09 -32.79
CA GLY A 9 26.33 3.62 -31.42
C GLY A 9 25.68 4.99 -31.19
N MET A 10 25.68 5.88 -32.19
CA MET A 10 25.02 7.20 -32.10
C MET A 10 23.51 7.16 -32.38
N GLU A 11 23.04 6.13 -33.07
CA GLU A 11 21.61 5.96 -33.34
C GLU A 11 20.87 5.40 -32.12
N TRP A 12 21.49 4.46 -31.38
CA TRP A 12 20.95 3.92 -30.13
C TRP A 12 20.74 5.01 -29.07
N ASP A 13 21.72 5.90 -28.86
CA ASP A 13 21.60 7.03 -27.92
C ASP A 13 20.44 7.98 -28.27
N ARG A 14 20.15 8.17 -29.57
CA ARG A 14 19.03 8.99 -30.03
C ARG A 14 17.68 8.28 -29.94
N CYS A 15 17.63 6.98 -30.22
CA CYS A 15 16.43 6.15 -30.04
C CYS A 15 16.04 6.05 -28.56
N ASP A 16 17.02 5.85 -27.67
CA ASP A 16 16.80 5.76 -26.24
C ASP A 16 16.26 7.09 -25.68
N ARG A 17 16.87 8.22 -26.05
CA ARG A 17 16.35 9.55 -25.69
C ARG A 17 14.95 9.83 -26.25
N CYS A 18 14.66 9.38 -27.48
CA CYS A 18 13.33 9.52 -28.07
C CYS A 18 12.29 8.70 -27.30
N ARG A 19 12.62 7.46 -26.93
CA ARG A 19 11.73 6.59 -26.12
C ARG A 19 11.54 7.12 -24.70
N GLU A 20 12.59 7.64 -24.08
CA GLU A 20 12.52 8.27 -22.76
C GLU A 20 11.58 9.49 -22.78
N ALA A 21 11.75 10.39 -23.75
CA ALA A 21 10.88 11.56 -23.92
C ALA A 21 9.41 11.16 -24.15
N MET A 22 9.16 10.16 -25.01
CA MET A 22 7.80 9.64 -25.24
C MET A 22 7.22 8.96 -23.99
N SER A 23 8.02 8.24 -23.21
CA SER A 23 7.59 7.63 -21.95
C SER A 23 7.22 8.70 -20.91
N ALA A 24 8.08 9.71 -20.74
CA ALA A 24 7.82 10.84 -19.84
C ALA A 24 6.53 11.57 -20.22
N ALA A 25 6.27 11.77 -21.51
CA ALA A 25 5.03 12.36 -22.00
C ALA A 25 3.78 11.49 -21.69
N LEU A 26 3.88 10.16 -21.79
CA LEU A 26 2.80 9.23 -21.45
C LEU A 26 2.46 9.27 -19.94
N ASP A 27 3.46 9.49 -19.09
CA ASP A 27 3.29 9.60 -17.64
C ASP A 27 2.90 11.01 -17.17
N GLY A 28 2.92 12.01 -18.06
CA GLY A 28 2.64 13.42 -17.75
C GLY A 28 3.80 14.18 -17.13
N GLU A 29 5.01 13.61 -17.17
CA GLU A 29 6.26 14.12 -16.61
C GLU A 29 7.15 14.76 -17.70
N ALA A 30 6.55 15.31 -18.75
CA ALA A 30 7.28 15.96 -19.84
C ALA A 30 8.16 17.12 -19.31
N ALA A 31 9.33 17.32 -19.92
CA ALA A 31 10.29 18.33 -19.47
C ALA A 31 9.72 19.77 -19.54
N LYS A 32 10.36 20.70 -18.84
CA LYS A 32 9.98 22.13 -18.83
C LYS A 32 9.95 22.73 -20.24
N ASP A 33 10.79 22.24 -21.14
CA ASP A 33 10.88 22.65 -22.55
C ASP A 33 10.16 21.66 -23.48
N ALA A 34 8.98 21.18 -23.08
CA ALA A 34 8.20 20.14 -23.77
C ALA A 34 8.02 20.40 -25.28
N ALA A 35 7.88 21.65 -25.71
CA ALA A 35 7.72 21.98 -27.13
C ALA A 35 8.97 21.67 -27.98
N ALA A 36 10.16 21.95 -27.45
CA ALA A 36 11.41 21.69 -28.15
C ALA A 36 11.73 20.18 -28.18
N GLU A 37 11.46 19.49 -27.08
CA GLU A 37 11.60 18.04 -26.98
C GLU A 37 10.62 17.30 -27.89
N GLN A 38 9.36 17.76 -27.95
CA GLN A 38 8.36 17.22 -28.87
C GLN A 38 8.78 17.39 -30.34
N ALA A 39 9.31 18.55 -30.72
CA ALA A 39 9.81 18.77 -32.08
C ALA A 39 10.97 17.83 -32.44
N ALA A 40 11.85 17.52 -31.49
CA ALA A 40 12.94 16.56 -31.67
C ALA A 40 12.43 15.11 -31.81
N VAL A 41 11.42 14.73 -31.01
CA VAL A 41 10.73 13.45 -31.13
C VAL A 41 10.05 13.33 -32.49
N ASP A 42 9.30 14.34 -32.94
CA ASP A 42 8.61 14.33 -34.23
C ASP A 42 9.59 14.18 -35.41
N ALA A 43 10.71 14.92 -35.36
CA ALA A 43 11.77 14.82 -36.36
C ALA A 43 12.38 13.40 -36.40
N HIS A 44 12.63 12.79 -35.23
CA HIS A 44 13.15 11.43 -35.16
C HIS A 44 12.13 10.39 -35.64
N LEU A 45 10.85 10.56 -35.29
CA LEU A 45 9.76 9.71 -35.75
C LEU A 45 9.52 9.83 -37.26
N ALA A 46 9.98 10.89 -37.93
CA ALA A 46 9.96 10.94 -39.39
C ALA A 46 10.95 9.95 -40.03
N GLY A 47 12.10 9.73 -39.38
CA GLY A 47 13.19 8.88 -39.89
C GLY A 47 13.20 7.43 -39.39
N CYS A 48 12.73 7.18 -38.16
CA CYS A 48 12.92 5.89 -37.49
C CYS A 48 11.63 5.04 -37.45
N PRO A 49 11.54 3.91 -38.18
CA PRO A 49 10.37 3.01 -38.12
C PRO A 49 10.22 2.31 -36.77
N ASP A 50 11.32 2.00 -36.08
CA ASP A 50 11.29 1.27 -34.81
C ASP A 50 10.68 2.12 -33.69
N CYS A 51 11.02 3.41 -33.64
CA CYS A 51 10.41 4.35 -32.70
C CYS A 51 8.93 4.63 -33.01
N ARG A 52 8.52 4.59 -34.28
CA ARG A 52 7.08 4.66 -34.66
C ARG A 52 6.31 3.43 -34.19
N ALA A 53 6.86 2.23 -34.40
CA ALA A 53 6.26 0.99 -33.91
C ALA A 53 6.14 0.99 -32.39
N TRP A 54 7.22 1.37 -31.69
CA TRP A 54 7.22 1.50 -30.24
C TRP A 54 6.15 2.48 -29.73
N GLN A 55 5.97 3.64 -30.38
CA GLN A 55 4.95 4.63 -30.00
C GLN A 55 3.53 4.03 -30.10
N GLN A 56 3.24 3.28 -31.16
CA GLN A 56 1.96 2.62 -31.36
C GLN A 56 1.70 1.56 -30.29
N ASP A 57 2.71 0.73 -29.98
CA ASP A 57 2.62 -0.29 -28.94
C ASP A 57 2.42 0.32 -27.56
N ALA A 58 3.18 1.37 -27.22
CA ALA A 58 3.07 2.08 -25.95
C ALA A 58 1.70 2.74 -25.78
N ALA A 59 1.16 3.37 -26.83
CA ALA A 59 -0.18 3.94 -26.81
C ALA A 59 -1.26 2.86 -26.65
N HIS A 60 -1.10 1.72 -27.34
CA HIS A 60 -2.02 0.59 -27.26
C HIS A 60 -2.05 -0.04 -25.85
N VAL A 61 -0.88 -0.34 -25.28
CA VAL A 61 -0.76 -0.86 -23.91
C VAL A 61 -1.30 0.14 -22.89
N THR A 62 -1.02 1.43 -23.06
CA THR A 62 -1.57 2.49 -22.19
C THR A 62 -3.10 2.53 -22.26
N ALA A 63 -3.68 2.41 -23.45
CA ALA A 63 -5.13 2.39 -23.63
C ALA A 63 -5.77 1.14 -22.99
N ILE A 64 -5.18 -0.05 -23.17
CA ILE A 64 -5.65 -1.29 -22.54
C ILE A 64 -5.54 -1.20 -21.03
N THR A 65 -4.36 -0.85 -20.49
CA THR A 65 -4.13 -0.79 -19.04
C THR A 65 -4.99 0.28 -18.38
N ARG A 66 -5.23 1.42 -19.06
CA ARG A 66 -6.16 2.44 -18.58
C ARG A 66 -7.59 1.89 -18.57
N ARG A 67 -8.07 1.27 -19.64
CA ARG A 67 -9.43 0.68 -19.68
C ARG A 67 -9.61 -0.47 -18.68
N ALA A 68 -8.56 -1.24 -18.42
CA ALA A 68 -8.56 -2.34 -17.46
C ALA A 68 -8.56 -1.84 -16.00
N ARG A 69 -7.78 -0.79 -15.70
CA ARG A 69 -7.71 -0.17 -14.35
C ARG A 69 -8.91 0.72 -14.06
N THR A 70 -9.32 1.50 -15.05
CA THR A 70 -10.43 2.44 -14.99
C THR A 70 -11.41 2.01 -16.06
N GLY A 71 -12.45 1.27 -15.68
CA GLY A 71 -13.55 0.98 -16.60
C GLY A 71 -14.02 2.29 -17.24
N LEU A 72 -14.44 2.24 -18.52
CA LEU A 72 -14.98 3.42 -19.21
C LEU A 72 -15.99 4.11 -18.30
N ALA A 73 -15.76 5.38 -17.98
CA ALA A 73 -16.72 6.22 -17.27
C ALA A 73 -17.90 6.48 -18.20
N THR A 74 -18.76 5.47 -18.38
CA THR A 74 -20.09 5.68 -18.94
C THR A 74 -20.78 6.66 -18.01
N GLY A 75 -21.27 7.79 -18.53
CA GLY A 75 -22.01 8.79 -17.76
C GLY A 75 -23.02 8.10 -16.85
N GLY A 76 -22.63 7.93 -15.59
CA GLY A 76 -23.44 7.26 -14.59
C GLY A 76 -24.54 8.20 -14.14
N PRO A 77 -25.60 7.69 -13.50
CA PRO A 77 -26.55 8.58 -12.82
C PRO A 77 -25.76 9.50 -11.88
N ASP A 78 -26.16 10.76 -11.79
CA ASP A 78 -25.58 11.66 -10.79
C ASP A 78 -25.78 11.05 -9.39
N LEU A 79 -24.69 10.67 -8.76
CA LEU A 79 -24.65 10.08 -7.42
C LEU A 79 -24.25 11.10 -6.36
N VAL A 80 -23.98 12.36 -6.71
CA VAL A 80 -23.44 13.37 -5.78
C VAL A 80 -24.33 13.49 -4.55
N ALA A 81 -25.63 13.70 -4.73
CA ALA A 81 -26.57 13.79 -3.61
C ALA A 81 -26.56 12.52 -2.73
N ARG A 82 -26.63 11.33 -3.35
CA ARG A 82 -26.57 10.06 -2.62
C ARG A 82 -25.24 9.86 -1.88
N VAL A 83 -24.12 10.23 -2.47
CA VAL A 83 -22.79 10.11 -1.84
C VAL A 83 -22.67 11.08 -0.66
N VAL A 84 -23.17 12.31 -0.81
CA VAL A 84 -23.20 13.31 0.27
C VAL A 84 -24.09 12.83 1.42
N ASP A 85 -25.26 12.25 1.12
CA ASP A 85 -26.17 11.68 2.14
C ASP A 85 -25.55 10.49 2.89
N HIS A 86 -24.67 9.72 2.23
CA HIS A 86 -23.97 8.58 2.84
C HIS A 86 -22.59 8.95 3.39
N ALA A 87 -22.19 10.23 3.34
CA ALA A 87 -20.93 10.68 3.90
C ALA A 87 -20.92 10.43 5.42
N PRO A 88 -19.75 10.12 6.03
CA PRO A 88 -19.68 9.93 7.47
C PRO A 88 -20.20 11.17 8.19
N GLY A 89 -21.27 10.99 8.98
CA GLY A 89 -21.87 12.06 9.76
C GLY A 89 -20.89 12.64 10.79
N PRO A 90 -21.18 13.82 11.37
CA PRO A 90 -20.27 14.52 12.30
C PRO A 90 -19.78 13.64 13.47
N ARG A 91 -20.64 12.77 14.00
CA ARG A 91 -20.30 11.84 15.08
C ARG A 91 -19.25 10.80 14.67
N ALA A 92 -19.33 10.28 13.45
CA ALA A 92 -18.37 9.30 12.94
C ALA A 92 -16.99 9.94 12.73
N ARG A 93 -16.97 11.16 12.19
CA ARG A 93 -15.74 11.96 12.03
C ARG A 93 -15.10 12.27 13.39
N TRP A 94 -15.90 12.73 14.35
CA TRP A 94 -15.42 13.02 15.71
C TRP A 94 -14.83 11.77 16.39
N ARG A 95 -15.48 10.61 16.27
CA ARG A 95 -14.95 9.34 16.80
C ARG A 95 -13.60 8.98 16.18
N GLY A 96 -13.45 9.14 14.87
CA GLY A 96 -12.17 8.91 14.18
C GLY A 96 -11.07 9.86 14.68
N THR A 97 -11.36 11.15 14.80
CA THR A 97 -10.42 12.14 15.33
C THR A 97 -10.05 11.87 16.79
N ALA A 98 -11.04 11.56 17.63
CA ALA A 98 -10.83 11.23 19.04
C ALA A 98 -10.00 9.96 19.22
N ALA A 99 -10.25 8.91 18.41
CA ALA A 99 -9.46 7.69 18.43
C ALA A 99 -7.99 7.94 18.04
N ARG A 100 -7.75 8.78 17.03
CA ARG A 100 -6.37 9.17 16.61
C ARG A 100 -5.67 10.01 17.66
N ALA A 101 -6.37 10.97 18.26
CA ALA A 101 -5.84 11.79 19.35
C ALA A 101 -5.50 10.94 20.58
N GLY A 102 -6.39 10.01 20.96
CA GLY A 102 -6.15 9.05 22.03
C GLY A 102 -4.95 8.15 21.73
N LEU A 103 -4.86 7.62 20.50
CA LEU A 103 -3.73 6.79 20.08
C LEU A 103 -2.42 7.55 20.14
N ALA A 104 -2.42 8.82 19.72
CA ALA A 104 -1.25 9.69 19.83
C ALA A 104 -0.87 9.95 21.29
N ALA A 105 -1.83 10.24 22.17
CA ALA A 105 -1.57 10.44 23.60
C ALA A 105 -0.96 9.20 24.26
N VAL A 106 -1.51 8.01 23.97
CA VAL A 106 -0.94 6.73 24.43
C VAL A 106 0.46 6.53 23.86
N GLY A 107 0.67 6.83 22.58
CA GLY A 107 1.98 6.77 21.93
C GLY A 107 3.02 7.66 22.61
N VAL A 108 2.67 8.90 22.96
CA VAL A 108 3.54 9.82 23.72
C VAL A 108 3.84 9.25 25.11
N ALA A 109 2.83 8.81 25.85
CA ALA A 109 3.02 8.24 27.19
C ALA A 109 3.94 7.00 27.15
N GLN A 110 3.71 6.09 26.20
CA GLN A 110 4.51 4.88 26.04
C GLN A 110 5.95 5.20 25.60
N ALA A 111 6.13 6.12 24.65
CA ALA A 111 7.45 6.53 24.18
C ALA A 111 8.24 7.24 25.28
N THR A 112 7.60 8.10 26.07
CA THR A 112 8.26 8.79 27.19
C THR A 112 8.69 7.81 28.28
N ILE A 113 7.85 6.83 28.66
CA ILE A 113 8.22 5.77 29.60
C ILE A 113 9.39 4.94 29.07
N GLY A 114 9.33 4.52 27.80
CA GLY A 114 10.41 3.76 27.15
C GLY A 114 11.72 4.54 27.10
N LEU A 115 11.65 5.83 26.74
CA LEU A 115 12.81 6.72 26.66
C LEU A 115 13.43 6.97 28.05
N VAL A 116 12.62 7.27 29.06
CA VAL A 116 13.12 7.45 30.44
C VAL A 116 13.75 6.17 30.96
N SER A 117 13.15 5.01 30.68
CA SER A 117 13.71 3.70 31.07
C SER A 117 15.04 3.43 30.37
N LEU A 118 15.15 3.77 29.08
CA LEU A 118 16.37 3.59 28.30
C LEU A 118 17.48 4.52 28.81
N LEU A 119 17.17 5.79 29.05
CA LEU A 119 18.11 6.79 29.59
C LEU A 119 18.56 6.43 31.02
N GLY A 120 17.63 5.99 31.86
CA GLY A 120 17.94 5.53 33.22
C GLY A 120 18.83 4.28 33.22
N ALA A 121 18.62 3.35 32.29
CA ALA A 121 19.45 2.16 32.17
C ALA A 121 20.89 2.51 31.74
N VAL A 122 21.08 3.44 30.79
CA VAL A 122 22.44 3.85 30.38
C VAL A 122 23.19 4.61 31.47
N THR A 123 22.50 5.44 32.27
CA THR A 123 23.17 6.18 33.36
C THR A 123 23.62 5.25 34.49
N HIS A 124 22.85 4.19 34.80
CA HIS A 124 23.24 3.20 35.82
C HIS A 124 24.38 2.30 35.35
N ALA A 125 24.44 1.97 34.06
CA ALA A 125 25.51 1.15 33.49
C ALA A 125 26.89 1.84 33.59
N HIS A 126 26.97 3.16 33.50
CA HIS A 126 28.22 3.92 33.64
C HIS A 126 28.72 4.05 35.09
N ALA A 127 27.88 3.76 36.09
CA ALA A 127 28.22 3.91 37.51
C ALA A 127 28.69 2.61 38.18
N MET A 128 28.58 1.45 37.52
CA MET A 128 28.93 0.15 38.10
C MET A 128 30.17 -0.47 37.43
N THR A 129 31.29 -0.48 38.15
CA THR A 129 32.58 -1.07 37.75
C THR A 129 32.98 -2.23 38.68
N ASP A 130 32.10 -3.23 38.89
CA ASP A 130 32.33 -4.32 39.88
C ASP A 130 32.20 -5.74 39.25
N PRO A 131 33.07 -6.74 39.56
CA PRO A 131 33.22 -8.00 38.81
C PRO A 131 32.06 -9.01 38.79
N LEU A 132 30.89 -8.70 39.35
CA LEU A 132 29.66 -9.54 39.27
C LEU A 132 28.97 -9.43 37.89
N MET A 133 29.73 -9.08 36.85
CA MET A 133 29.31 -8.53 35.55
C MET A 133 28.54 -9.50 34.65
N VAL A 134 28.71 -10.83 34.77
CA VAL A 134 28.10 -11.74 33.79
C VAL A 134 26.59 -11.91 33.99
N LEU A 135 26.12 -12.07 35.24
CA LEU A 135 24.69 -12.07 35.54
C LEU A 135 24.08 -10.66 35.39
N GLY A 136 24.82 -9.63 35.80
CA GLY A 136 24.40 -8.23 35.70
C GLY A 136 24.26 -7.74 34.25
N ALA A 137 25.16 -8.15 33.36
CA ALA A 137 25.10 -7.80 31.94
C ALA A 137 23.87 -8.40 31.26
N GLY A 138 23.47 -9.64 31.58
CA GLY A 138 22.26 -10.25 31.04
C GLY A 138 20.99 -9.50 31.47
N ILE A 139 20.90 -9.10 32.74
CA ILE A 139 19.78 -8.31 33.26
C ILE A 139 19.78 -6.91 32.63
N ALA A 140 20.94 -6.24 32.57
CA ALA A 140 21.07 -4.94 31.93
C ALA A 140 20.65 -5.01 30.45
N HIS A 141 21.12 -6.01 29.71
CA HIS A 141 20.76 -6.22 28.31
C HIS A 141 19.24 -6.41 28.14
N ALA A 142 18.61 -7.27 28.95
CA ALA A 142 17.16 -7.47 28.92
C ALA A 142 16.38 -6.18 29.28
N THR A 143 16.90 -5.34 30.18
CA THR A 143 16.29 -4.04 30.49
C THR A 143 16.42 -3.03 29.35
N HIS A 144 17.57 -2.97 28.66
CA HIS A 144 17.76 -2.13 27.47
C HIS A 144 16.84 -2.59 26.33
N GLU A 145 16.78 -3.89 26.08
CA GLU A 145 15.91 -4.48 25.07
C GLU A 145 14.43 -4.19 25.37
N SER A 146 14.00 -4.38 26.63
CA SER A 146 12.63 -4.07 27.06
C SER A 146 12.30 -2.57 26.90
N ALA A 147 13.22 -1.68 27.26
CA ALA A 147 13.03 -0.24 27.11
C ALA A 147 12.94 0.17 25.63
N ALA A 148 13.79 -0.41 24.77
CA ALA A 148 13.77 -0.19 23.33
C ALA A 148 12.44 -0.67 22.71
N TRP A 149 11.94 -1.85 23.10
CA TRP A 149 10.63 -2.33 22.66
C TRP A 149 9.49 -1.39 23.06
N ASN A 150 9.48 -0.89 24.29
CA ASN A 150 8.46 0.06 24.75
C ASN A 150 8.52 1.37 23.95
N LEU A 151 9.72 1.91 23.73
CA LEU A 151 9.91 3.11 22.91
C LEU A 151 9.42 2.90 21.47
N ALA A 152 9.80 1.77 20.85
CA ALA A 152 9.40 1.42 19.49
C ALA A 152 7.87 1.29 19.36
N LEU A 153 7.20 0.67 20.33
CA LEU A 153 5.73 0.57 20.35
C LEU A 153 5.07 1.95 20.49
N GLY A 154 5.62 2.83 21.33
CA GLY A 154 5.16 4.22 21.44
C GLY A 154 5.27 4.98 20.11
N VAL A 155 6.42 4.87 19.43
CA VAL A 155 6.64 5.44 18.10
C VAL A 155 5.68 4.85 17.06
N ALA A 156 5.44 3.53 17.10
CA ALA A 156 4.50 2.87 16.20
C ALA A 156 3.06 3.38 16.38
N PHE A 157 2.63 3.66 17.62
CA PHE A 157 1.32 4.27 17.88
C PHE A 157 1.23 5.70 17.35
N LEU A 158 2.28 6.52 17.52
CA LEU A 158 2.36 7.86 16.94
C LEU A 158 2.30 7.82 15.41
N ALA A 159 3.09 6.95 14.79
CA ALA A 159 3.07 6.72 13.35
C ALA A 159 1.69 6.25 12.88
N GLY A 160 1.02 5.35 13.62
CA GLY A 160 -0.33 4.88 13.33
C GLY A 160 -1.41 5.97 13.44
N ALA A 161 -1.22 6.92 14.36
CA ALA A 161 -2.08 8.09 14.50
C ALA A 161 -1.94 9.08 13.33
N LEU A 162 -0.79 9.10 12.64
CA LEU A 162 -0.52 9.95 11.47
C LEU A 162 -0.83 9.23 10.13
N TRP A 163 -0.39 7.98 9.97
CA TRP A 163 -0.49 7.16 8.76
C TRP A 163 -1.35 5.92 8.96
N SER A 164 -2.65 6.12 9.17
CA SER A 164 -3.61 5.06 9.48
C SER A 164 -3.71 3.95 8.42
N ARG A 165 -3.27 4.20 7.18
CA ARG A 165 -3.25 3.22 6.08
C ARG A 165 -2.40 1.97 6.37
N HIS A 166 -1.36 2.09 7.19
CA HIS A 166 -0.46 0.97 7.52
C HIS A 166 -0.82 0.28 8.84
N LEU A 167 -1.69 0.89 9.64
CA LEU A 167 -2.01 0.41 10.99
C LEU A 167 -2.69 -0.97 10.97
N ALA A 168 -3.52 -1.24 9.97
CA ALA A 168 -4.22 -2.52 9.84
C ALA A 168 -3.27 -3.73 9.71
N GLY A 169 -2.11 -3.55 9.05
CA GLY A 169 -1.12 -4.62 8.88
C GLY A 169 -0.37 -4.97 10.17
N LEU A 170 -0.27 -4.03 11.11
CA LEU A 170 0.45 -4.22 12.38
C LEU A 170 -0.42 -4.85 13.48
N LEU A 171 -1.75 -4.71 13.40
CA LEU A 171 -2.68 -5.16 14.43
C LEU A 171 -2.62 -6.68 14.71
N PRO A 172 -2.50 -7.59 13.72
CA PRO A 172 -2.40 -9.02 14.02
C PRO A 172 -1.14 -9.37 14.83
N ALA A 173 0.02 -8.82 14.46
CA ALA A 173 1.27 -9.03 15.19
C ALA A 173 1.19 -8.45 16.61
N LEU A 174 0.66 -7.22 16.74
CA LEU A 174 0.47 -6.58 18.04
C LEU A 174 -0.53 -7.34 18.93
N GLY A 175 -1.61 -7.87 18.34
CA GLY A 175 -2.59 -8.70 19.04
C GLY A 175 -2.00 -10.01 19.54
N ALA A 176 -1.19 -10.69 18.72
CA ALA A 176 -0.47 -11.89 19.13
C ALA A 176 0.50 -11.60 20.28
N PHE A 177 1.26 -10.50 20.17
CA PHE A 177 2.15 -10.04 21.23
C PHE A 177 1.40 -9.79 22.55
N ILE A 178 0.28 -9.06 22.52
CA ILE A 178 -0.56 -8.80 23.71
C ILE A 178 -1.10 -10.10 24.31
N ALA A 179 -1.55 -11.05 23.49
CA ALA A 179 -2.09 -12.31 23.97
C ALA A 179 -1.03 -13.14 24.72
N VAL A 180 0.16 -13.29 24.12
CA VAL A 180 1.29 -13.99 24.77
C VAL A 180 1.70 -13.27 26.05
N LEU A 181 1.84 -11.94 26.00
CA LEU A 181 2.21 -11.12 27.14
C LEU A 181 1.21 -11.23 28.29
N ALA A 182 -0.09 -11.27 28.00
CA ALA A 182 -1.14 -11.44 28.99
C ALA A 182 -1.06 -12.81 29.68
N VAL A 183 -0.81 -13.88 28.92
CA VAL A 183 -0.63 -15.23 29.49
C VAL A 183 0.58 -15.27 30.42
N VAL A 184 1.74 -14.83 29.95
CA VAL A 184 2.98 -14.84 30.75
C VAL A 184 2.82 -13.95 31.99
N SER A 185 2.32 -12.73 31.84
CA SER A 185 2.11 -11.82 32.98
C SER A 185 1.12 -12.38 34.00
N GLY A 186 0.06 -13.06 33.54
CA GLY A 186 -0.91 -13.71 34.41
C GLY A 186 -0.30 -14.85 35.22
N LEU A 187 0.51 -15.71 34.57
CA LEU A 187 1.23 -16.79 35.23
C LEU A 187 2.26 -16.26 36.25
N ASP A 188 2.94 -15.16 35.93
CA ASP A 188 3.89 -14.52 36.84
C ASP A 188 3.19 -13.87 38.03
N LEU A 189 2.04 -13.23 37.80
CA LEU A 189 1.25 -12.58 38.85
C LEU A 189 0.67 -13.61 39.84
N VAL A 190 0.11 -14.71 39.33
CA VAL A 190 -0.41 -15.82 40.16
C VAL A 190 0.70 -16.48 40.97
N ALA A 191 1.89 -16.60 40.39
CA ALA A 191 3.07 -17.14 41.06
C ALA A 191 3.76 -16.14 42.00
N GLY A 192 3.28 -14.90 42.12
CA GLY A 192 3.90 -13.86 42.95
C GLY A 192 5.29 -13.42 42.47
N ARG A 193 5.62 -13.63 41.19
CA ARG A 193 6.93 -13.34 40.59
C ARG A 193 7.07 -11.89 40.10
N VAL A 194 5.98 -11.14 40.04
CA VAL A 194 5.95 -9.78 39.50
C VAL A 194 5.06 -8.86 40.34
N ASP A 195 5.48 -7.60 40.45
CA ASP A 195 4.70 -6.54 41.10
C ASP A 195 3.44 -6.19 40.26
N PRO A 196 2.24 -6.09 40.86
CA PRO A 196 1.03 -5.71 40.14
C PRO A 196 1.13 -4.35 39.41
N ALA A 197 1.84 -3.37 39.98
CA ALA A 197 2.06 -2.07 39.36
C ALA A 197 2.92 -2.19 38.10
N ARG A 198 3.88 -3.12 38.07
CA ARG A 198 4.65 -3.43 36.86
C ARG A 198 3.73 -4.01 35.78
N VAL A 199 2.83 -4.92 36.13
CA VAL A 199 1.86 -5.49 35.16
C VAL A 199 0.93 -4.41 34.63
N ALA A 200 0.48 -3.47 35.47
CA ALA A 200 -0.40 -2.37 35.08
C ALA A 200 0.19 -1.45 33.99
N THR A 201 1.52 -1.39 33.83
CA THR A 201 2.14 -0.61 32.76
C THR A 201 1.76 -1.11 31.36
N HIS A 202 1.44 -2.40 31.22
CA HIS A 202 0.98 -3.00 29.96
C HIS A 202 -0.44 -2.55 29.56
N LEU A 203 -1.20 -1.89 30.44
CA LEU A 203 -2.51 -1.35 30.09
C LEU A 203 -2.42 -0.27 29.00
N LEU A 204 -1.30 0.46 28.92
CA LEU A 204 -1.06 1.43 27.83
C LEU A 204 -0.97 0.72 26.48
N LEU A 205 -0.30 -0.43 26.43
CA LEU A 205 -0.21 -1.25 25.22
C LEU A 205 -1.60 -1.72 24.75
N VAL A 206 -2.42 -2.21 25.69
CA VAL A 206 -3.80 -2.65 25.40
C VAL A 206 -4.67 -1.48 24.94
N ALA A 207 -4.56 -0.33 25.61
CA ALA A 207 -5.29 0.88 25.21
C ALA A 207 -4.90 1.32 23.79
N GLY A 208 -3.60 1.35 23.48
CA GLY A 208 -3.10 1.66 22.14
C GLY A 208 -3.62 0.69 21.07
N PHE A 209 -3.68 -0.61 21.38
CA PHE A 209 -4.25 -1.61 20.48
C PHE A 209 -5.75 -1.41 20.24
N VAL A 210 -6.54 -1.18 21.29
CA VAL A 210 -7.99 -0.92 21.17
C VAL A 210 -8.27 0.37 20.38
N LEU A 211 -7.50 1.42 20.64
CA LEU A 211 -7.58 2.67 19.88
C LEU A 211 -7.16 2.46 18.43
N GLY A 212 -6.14 1.65 18.15
CA GLY A 212 -5.75 1.28 16.80
C GLY A 212 -6.85 0.54 16.04
N LEU A 213 -7.55 -0.39 16.70
CA LEU A 213 -8.74 -1.05 16.15
C LEU A 213 -9.86 -0.03 15.86
N ALA A 214 -10.08 0.94 16.75
CA ALA A 214 -11.06 2.00 16.54
C ALA A 214 -10.70 2.88 15.33
N VAL A 215 -9.42 3.27 15.18
CA VAL A 215 -8.92 4.03 14.04
C VAL A 215 -9.19 3.26 12.74
N VAL A 216 -8.75 1.99 12.64
CA VAL A 216 -8.94 1.18 11.41
C VAL A 216 -10.42 0.98 11.06
N ARG A 217 -11.32 0.91 12.06
CA ARG A 217 -12.77 0.82 11.82
C ARG A 217 -13.41 2.13 11.33
N THR A 218 -12.80 3.28 11.66
CA THR A 218 -13.31 4.60 11.25
C THR A 218 -12.75 5.08 9.91
N VAL A 219 -11.66 4.48 9.41
CA VAL A 219 -11.14 4.78 8.06
C VAL A 219 -12.12 4.22 7.03
N PRO A 220 -12.64 5.06 6.10
CA PRO A 220 -13.46 4.58 5.00
C PRO A 220 -12.69 3.54 4.20
N ARG A 221 -13.26 2.34 4.05
CA ARG A 221 -12.69 1.35 3.14
C ARG A 221 -12.91 1.86 1.71
N PRO A 222 -11.91 1.79 0.81
CA PRO A 222 -12.18 1.87 -0.61
C PRO A 222 -13.26 0.84 -0.92
N GLY A 223 -14.39 1.27 -1.48
CA GLY A 223 -15.43 0.35 -1.91
C GLY A 223 -14.84 -0.67 -2.90
N PRO A 224 -15.48 -1.84 -3.09
CA PRO A 224 -15.10 -2.74 -4.17
C PRO A 224 -15.04 -1.91 -5.45
N GLY A 225 -13.85 -1.79 -6.04
CA GLY A 225 -13.73 -1.21 -7.38
C GLY A 225 -14.67 -1.97 -8.32
N PRO A 226 -15.17 -1.34 -9.39
CA PRO A 226 -16.02 -2.03 -10.35
C PRO A 226 -15.35 -3.34 -10.77
N THR A 227 -15.97 -4.48 -10.46
CA THR A 227 -15.48 -5.79 -10.89
C THR A 227 -15.34 -5.77 -12.41
N PRO A 228 -14.12 -5.91 -12.96
CA PRO A 228 -13.93 -6.02 -14.39
C PRO A 228 -14.73 -7.23 -14.89
N GLY A 229 -15.68 -7.00 -15.80
CA GLY A 229 -16.43 -8.09 -16.42
C GLY A 229 -17.90 -8.26 -16.02
N ALA A 230 -18.50 -7.42 -15.18
CA ALA A 230 -19.94 -7.58 -14.88
C ALA A 230 -20.90 -6.95 -15.93
N ARG A 231 -20.39 -6.15 -16.88
CA ARG A 231 -21.23 -5.36 -17.82
C ARG A 231 -21.44 -5.95 -19.21
N TRP A 232 -20.63 -6.92 -19.64
CA TRP A 232 -20.73 -7.46 -21.01
C TRP A 232 -21.88 -8.45 -21.18
N TRP A 233 -22.30 -9.14 -20.12
CA TRP A 233 -23.38 -10.13 -20.20
C TRP A 233 -24.80 -9.58 -20.26
N ARG A 234 -25.04 -8.28 -20.01
CA ARG A 234 -26.41 -7.74 -19.91
C ARG A 234 -26.89 -6.97 -21.14
N ARG A 235 -26.19 -7.06 -22.27
CA ARG A 235 -26.56 -6.32 -23.50
C ARG A 235 -27.30 -7.14 -24.56
N ASP A 236 -27.33 -8.48 -24.47
CA ASP A 236 -27.92 -9.30 -25.53
C ASP A 236 -29.40 -9.66 -25.35
N GLU A 237 -30.04 -9.37 -24.20
CA GLU A 237 -31.43 -9.79 -23.97
C GLU A 237 -32.52 -8.75 -24.27
N ARG A 238 -32.20 -7.61 -24.92
CA ARG A 238 -33.22 -6.60 -25.29
C ARG A 238 -33.30 -6.28 -26.78
N GLY A 239 -33.01 -7.25 -27.63
CA GLY A 239 -33.05 -7.07 -29.08
C GLY A 239 -33.28 -8.34 -29.90
N ALA A 240 -33.96 -9.35 -29.37
CA ALA A 240 -34.43 -10.47 -30.19
C ALA A 240 -35.83 -10.16 -30.71
N PRO A 241 -36.02 -9.77 -31.99
CA PRO A 241 -37.32 -9.87 -32.63
C PRO A 241 -37.69 -11.35 -32.78
N ASP A 242 -38.94 -11.65 -32.45
CA ASP A 242 -39.51 -12.99 -32.51
C ASP A 242 -39.40 -13.61 -33.91
N GLY A 243 -38.84 -14.83 -33.96
CA GLY A 243 -39.27 -15.89 -34.88
C GLY A 243 -38.81 -15.81 -36.33
N HIS A 244 -37.74 -16.54 -36.65
CA HIS A 244 -37.74 -17.71 -37.56
C HIS A 244 -36.30 -18.08 -37.98
N ALA A 245 -35.82 -19.23 -37.53
CA ALA A 245 -34.79 -20.04 -38.19
C ALA A 245 -35.12 -21.51 -37.83
N PRO A 246 -34.90 -22.52 -38.70
CA PRO A 246 -33.67 -22.75 -39.49
C PRO A 246 -33.96 -23.15 -40.96
N ALA A 247 -33.03 -23.38 -41.89
CA ALA A 247 -31.75 -24.09 -41.81
C ALA A 247 -30.77 -23.65 -42.91
N VAL A 248 -29.49 -23.52 -42.56
CA VAL A 248 -28.39 -23.47 -43.53
C VAL A 248 -27.51 -24.67 -43.27
N ALA A 249 -27.41 -25.53 -44.28
CA ALA A 249 -26.71 -26.80 -44.25
C ALA A 249 -25.19 -26.63 -44.10
N ASP A 250 -24.60 -27.49 -43.26
CA ASP A 250 -23.16 -27.63 -43.07
C ASP A 250 -22.45 -28.01 -44.38
N ARG A 251 -21.53 -27.13 -44.80
CA ARG A 251 -20.68 -27.26 -46.00
C ARG A 251 -19.24 -27.59 -45.61
N TRP A 252 -19.02 -28.56 -44.73
CA TRP A 252 -17.67 -28.92 -44.28
C TRP A 252 -17.37 -30.42 -44.19
N GLU A 253 -18.19 -31.30 -44.78
CA GLU A 253 -17.98 -32.77 -44.75
C GLU A 253 -17.75 -33.42 -46.14
N ARG A 254 -17.21 -32.71 -47.13
CA ARG A 254 -17.00 -33.30 -48.49
C ARG A 254 -15.59 -33.18 -49.07
N GLU A 255 -14.56 -33.23 -48.24
CA GLU A 255 -13.17 -33.23 -48.70
C GLU A 255 -12.28 -34.31 -48.06
N SER A 256 -12.87 -35.43 -47.64
CA SER A 256 -12.11 -36.60 -47.17
C SER A 256 -12.60 -37.91 -47.78
N ASP A 257 -12.74 -37.93 -49.11
CA ASP A 257 -12.74 -39.17 -49.90
C ASP A 257 -12.50 -38.81 -51.36
N VAL A 258 -11.29 -39.07 -51.87
CA VAL A 258 -10.96 -39.68 -53.19
C VAL A 258 -9.43 -39.66 -53.36
N ALA A 259 -8.87 -40.88 -53.34
CA ALA A 259 -7.69 -41.40 -54.05
C ALA A 259 -6.35 -40.64 -54.02
#